data_AF-A0A660VG31-F1
#
_entry.id   AF-A0A660VG31-F1
#
_cell.length_a   1.000
_cell.length_b   1.000
_cell.length_c   1.000
_cell.angle_alpha   90.00
_cell.angle_beta   90.00
_cell.angle_gamma   90.00
#
_symmetry.space_group_name_H-M   'P 1'
#
loop_
_entity.id
_entity.type
_entity.pdbx_description
1 polymer ?
#
loop_
_entity_poly.entity_id
_entity_poly.type
_entity_poly.pdbx_seq_one_letter_code
_entity_poly.pdbx_strand_id
1 'polypeptide(L)'
;MSQPERANGAEIAARVVSMALEAGATQAEAVVIDGSSALTRFANNEMHQNVAEDDTVVSLRFIEGQRIGVASANRHDDESLRRLARSAGETARLQPVQEWFESLPEPSPTPPREGAWARSTAEADPDLRADAAAAVIAAAQSVGARAFGLVETGAETTSVVNSLGIDVSESRSRGQVLTVMMG
;
A
#
# COMPACT_ATOMS: atom_id res chain seq x y z
N MET A 1 -3.82 -0.10 -23.25
CA MET A 1 -3.79 -0.66 -21.88
C MET A 1 -4.49 0.34 -20.99
N SER A 2 -5.75 0.10 -20.67
CA SER A 2 -6.53 0.98 -19.81
C SER A 2 -5.99 0.85 -18.39
N GLN A 3 -5.54 1.96 -17.81
CA GLN A 3 -5.31 2.04 -16.37
C GLN A 3 -6.62 1.66 -15.65
N PRO A 4 -6.58 0.91 -14.54
CA PRO A 4 -7.76 0.70 -13.73
C PRO A 4 -8.36 2.06 -13.34
N GLU A 5 -9.69 2.10 -13.38
CA GLU A 5 -10.57 3.19 -12.97
C GLU A 5 -10.02 3.94 -11.75
N ARG A 6 -10.07 5.28 -11.75
CA ARG A 6 -9.49 6.15 -10.70
C ARG A 6 -9.62 5.48 -9.33
N ALA A 7 -8.50 5.03 -8.77
CA ALA A 7 -8.51 4.22 -7.57
C ALA A 7 -9.17 5.00 -6.43
N ASN A 8 -10.09 4.34 -5.70
CA ASN A 8 -10.71 4.82 -4.46
C ASN A 8 -9.70 5.56 -3.54
N GLY A 9 -8.43 5.14 -3.56
CA GLY A 9 -7.34 5.78 -2.82
C GLY A 9 -7.12 7.28 -3.11
N ALA A 10 -7.17 7.74 -4.36
CA ALA A 10 -6.97 9.15 -4.69
C ALA A 10 -8.14 10.01 -4.16
N GLU A 11 -9.37 9.50 -4.24
CA GLU A 11 -10.56 10.17 -3.69
C GLU A 11 -10.51 10.23 -2.16
N ILE A 12 -10.10 9.14 -1.50
CA ILE A 12 -9.88 9.10 -0.05
C ILE A 12 -8.80 10.12 0.35
N ALA A 13 -7.68 10.16 -0.38
CA ALA A 13 -6.57 11.07 -0.14
C ALA A 13 -7.01 12.54 -0.27
N ALA A 14 -7.72 12.89 -1.35
CA ALA A 14 -8.24 14.23 -1.56
C ALA A 14 -9.23 14.65 -0.47
N ARG A 15 -10.13 13.74 -0.05
CA ARG A 15 -11.09 14.02 1.04
C ARG A 15 -10.38 14.31 2.35
N VAL A 16 -9.40 13.50 2.75
CA VAL A 16 -8.71 13.73 4.03
C VAL A 16 -7.80 14.97 3.99
N VAL A 17 -7.21 15.30 2.84
CA VAL A 17 -6.51 16.59 2.65
C VAL A 17 -7.46 17.77 2.84
N SER A 18 -8.67 17.74 2.24
CA SER A 18 -9.69 18.77 2.46
C SER A 18 -10.05 18.91 3.94
N MET A 19 -10.32 17.79 4.61
CA MET A 19 -10.65 17.79 6.04
C MET A 19 -9.50 18.31 6.92
N ALA A 20 -8.24 18.08 6.53
CA ALA A 20 -7.08 18.63 7.23
C ALA A 20 -6.99 20.15 7.09
N LEU A 21 -7.22 20.68 5.88
CA LEU A 21 -7.25 22.12 5.62
C LEU A 21 -8.39 22.79 6.41
N GLU A 22 -9.59 22.20 6.42
CA GLU A 22 -10.73 22.65 7.23
C GLU A 22 -10.41 22.64 8.74
N ALA A 23 -9.60 21.67 9.21
CA ALA A 23 -9.15 21.56 10.59
C ALA A 23 -7.97 22.48 10.96
N GLY A 24 -7.55 23.36 10.05
CA GLY A 24 -6.55 24.40 10.28
C GLY A 24 -5.15 24.11 9.77
N ALA A 25 -4.97 23.10 8.91
CA ALA A 25 -3.68 22.89 8.26
C ALA A 25 -3.37 24.04 7.30
N THR A 26 -2.15 24.56 7.34
CA THR A 26 -1.64 25.47 6.30
C THR A 26 -1.29 24.69 5.03
N GLN A 27 -0.83 23.45 5.19
CA GLN A 27 -0.59 22.51 4.10
C GLN A 27 -0.88 21.08 4.58
N ALA A 28 -1.26 20.19 3.67
CA ALA A 28 -1.51 18.79 4.01
C ALA A 28 -1.14 17.86 2.85
N GLU A 29 -0.72 16.65 3.17
CA GLU A 29 -0.47 15.57 2.23
C GLU A 29 -1.10 14.29 2.76
N ALA A 30 -1.76 13.54 1.88
CA ALA A 30 -2.22 12.20 2.15
C ALA A 30 -1.57 11.21 1.21
N VAL A 31 -1.11 10.11 1.77
CA VAL A 31 -0.68 8.92 1.04
C VAL A 31 -1.65 7.80 1.36
N VAL A 32 -2.28 7.24 0.34
CA VAL A 32 -3.16 6.08 0.46
C VAL A 32 -2.53 4.91 -0.24
N ILE A 33 -2.38 3.80 0.49
CA ILE A 33 -1.94 2.52 -0.06
C ILE A 33 -3.14 1.59 -0.01
N ASP A 34 -3.58 1.14 -1.17
CA ASP A 34 -4.70 0.22 -1.35
C ASP A 34 -4.17 -1.06 -1.99
N GLY A 35 -4.29 -2.19 -1.31
CA GLY A 35 -3.62 -3.42 -1.71
C GLY A 35 -4.48 -4.66 -1.51
N SER A 36 -4.28 -5.61 -2.41
CA SER A 36 -4.78 -6.98 -2.31
C SER A 36 -3.60 -7.94 -2.44
N SER A 37 -3.55 -8.95 -1.58
CA SER A 37 -2.53 -9.98 -1.62
C SER A 37 -3.12 -11.34 -1.27
N ALA A 38 -2.56 -12.38 -1.87
CA ALA A 38 -2.93 -13.74 -1.54
C ALA A 38 -1.70 -14.64 -1.51
N LEU A 39 -1.69 -15.58 -0.55
CA LEU A 39 -0.55 -16.42 -0.26
C LEU A 39 -0.96 -17.88 -0.08
N THR A 40 -0.11 -18.79 -0.56
CA THR A 40 -0.18 -20.22 -0.31
C THR A 40 1.11 -20.66 0.39
N ARG A 41 1.01 -21.14 1.63
CA ARG A 41 2.14 -21.67 2.41
C ARG A 41 2.21 -23.18 2.30
N PHE A 42 3.43 -23.70 2.28
CA PHE A 42 3.72 -25.12 2.36
C PHE A 42 4.85 -25.40 3.36
N ALA A 43 4.81 -26.57 3.97
CA ALA A 43 5.80 -27.06 4.91
C ALA A 43 5.81 -28.59 4.88
N ASN A 44 6.96 -29.19 5.12
CA ASN A 44 7.14 -30.65 5.06
C ASN A 44 6.58 -31.29 3.77
N ASN A 45 6.71 -30.61 2.62
CA ASN A 45 6.16 -31.07 1.34
C ASN A 45 4.62 -31.16 1.29
N GLU A 46 3.90 -30.46 2.16
CA GLU A 46 2.44 -30.38 2.19
C GLU A 46 1.98 -28.92 2.14
N MET A 47 0.80 -28.65 1.58
CA MET A 47 0.17 -27.32 1.62
C MET A 47 -0.47 -27.08 2.99
N HIS A 48 -0.17 -25.95 3.62
CA HIS A 48 -0.57 -25.64 5.00
C HIS A 48 -1.59 -24.51 5.14
N GLN A 49 -1.55 -23.49 4.27
CA GLN A 49 -2.42 -22.32 4.44
C GLN A 49 -2.66 -21.61 3.11
N ASN A 50 -3.89 -21.15 2.87
CA ASN A 50 -4.26 -20.25 1.79
C ASN A 50 -4.97 -19.03 2.40
N VAL A 51 -4.43 -17.83 2.20
CA VAL A 51 -4.99 -16.57 2.74
C VAL A 51 -5.07 -15.54 1.63
N ALA A 52 -6.14 -14.77 1.62
CA ALA A 52 -6.26 -13.54 0.86
C ALA A 52 -6.54 -12.38 1.83
N GLU A 53 -5.95 -11.23 1.57
CA GLU A 53 -6.07 -10.01 2.38
C GLU A 53 -6.23 -8.81 1.45
N ASP A 54 -7.19 -7.95 1.79
CA ASP A 54 -7.39 -6.64 1.20
C ASP A 54 -7.23 -5.60 2.32
N ASP A 55 -6.38 -4.61 2.11
CA ASP A 55 -6.16 -3.53 3.09
C ASP A 55 -6.00 -2.17 2.40
N THR A 56 -6.55 -1.15 3.04
CA THR A 56 -6.44 0.24 2.60
C THR A 56 -5.95 1.08 3.77
N VAL A 57 -4.73 1.62 3.66
CA VAL A 57 -4.11 2.46 4.69
C VAL A 57 -4.05 3.91 4.20
N VAL A 58 -4.55 4.82 5.02
CA VAL A 58 -4.48 6.27 4.82
C VAL A 58 -3.47 6.85 5.80
N SER A 59 -2.43 7.50 5.30
CA SER A 59 -1.47 8.28 6.08
C SER A 59 -1.65 9.75 5.77
N LEU A 60 -1.91 10.56 6.79
CA LEU A 60 -2.06 12.01 6.66
C LEU A 60 -0.90 12.71 7.35
N ARG A 61 -0.22 13.57 6.60
CA ARG A 61 0.72 14.58 7.09
C ARG A 61 0.02 15.93 7.14
N PHE A 62 -0.15 16.46 8.35
CA PHE A 62 -0.76 17.74 8.66
C PHE A 62 0.33 18.75 8.98
N ILE A 63 0.30 19.92 8.36
CA ILE A 63 1.24 21.00 8.62
C ILE A 63 0.49 22.23 9.12
N GLU A 64 0.90 22.77 10.27
CA GLU A 64 0.45 24.06 10.80
C GLU A 64 1.66 25.02 10.87
N GLY A 65 1.80 25.86 9.83
CA GLY A 65 3.00 26.66 9.62
C GLY A 65 4.21 25.77 9.32
N GLN A 66 5.09 25.61 10.31
CA GLN A 66 6.25 24.71 10.26
C GLN A 66 6.18 23.60 11.31
N ARG A 67 5.01 23.38 11.93
CA ARG A 67 4.79 22.25 12.84
C ARG A 67 4.13 21.13 12.08
N ILE A 68 4.68 19.92 12.19
CA ILE A 68 4.26 18.77 11.37
C ILE A 68 3.75 17.67 12.28
N GLY A 69 2.56 17.16 11.99
CA GLY A 69 1.98 15.99 12.66
C GLY A 69 1.60 14.95 11.63
N VAL A 70 1.79 13.67 11.96
CA VAL A 70 1.43 12.55 11.10
C VAL A 70 0.56 11.58 11.88
N ALA A 71 -0.50 11.10 11.23
CA ALA A 71 -1.33 10.02 11.75
C ALA A 71 -1.73 9.08 10.60
N SER A 72 -2.11 7.85 10.93
CA SER A 72 -2.59 6.87 9.95
C SER A 72 -3.82 6.11 10.46
N ALA A 73 -4.61 5.59 9.53
CA ALA A 73 -5.78 4.76 9.80
C ALA A 73 -6.04 3.79 8.65
N ASN A 74 -6.74 2.69 8.92
CA ASN A 74 -7.21 1.72 7.92
C ASN A 74 -8.74 1.77 7.70
N ARG A 75 -9.41 2.78 8.28
CA ARG A 75 -10.84 3.05 8.07
C ARG A 75 -11.00 4.38 7.35
N HIS A 76 -11.73 4.38 6.24
CA HIS A 76 -11.88 5.52 5.34
C HIS A 76 -13.31 6.07 5.27
N ASP A 77 -14.17 5.71 6.24
CA ASP A 77 -15.45 6.38 6.43
C ASP A 77 -15.25 7.84 6.90
N ASP A 78 -16.26 8.66 6.65
CA ASP A 78 -16.26 10.10 6.87
C ASP A 78 -15.91 10.51 8.31
N GLU A 79 -16.36 9.74 9.30
CA GLU A 79 -16.06 10.01 10.71
C GLU A 79 -14.60 9.65 11.01
N SER A 80 -14.14 8.51 10.52
CA SER A 80 -12.76 8.04 10.66
C SER A 80 -11.75 9.00 10.04
N LEU A 81 -12.02 9.54 8.85
CA LEU A 81 -11.12 10.51 8.20
C LEU A 81 -11.07 11.86 8.95
N ARG A 82 -12.20 12.33 9.49
CA ARG A 82 -12.21 13.53 10.35
C ARG A 82 -11.43 13.30 11.65
N ARG A 83 -11.56 12.13 12.26
CA ARG A 83 -10.76 11.76 13.45
C ARG A 83 -9.27 11.72 13.09
N LEU A 84 -8.91 11.14 11.94
CA LEU A 84 -7.54 11.10 11.45
C LEU A 84 -6.95 12.51 11.29
N ALA A 85 -7.68 13.43 10.64
CA ALA A 85 -7.28 14.83 10.48
C ALA A 85 -7.09 15.54 11.83
N ARG A 86 -8.02 15.35 12.76
CA ARG A 86 -7.92 15.93 14.11
C ARG A 86 -6.68 15.39 14.84
N SER A 87 -6.45 14.08 14.84
CA SER A 87 -5.31 13.47 15.52
C SER A 87 -3.96 13.92 14.93
N ALA A 88 -3.87 14.03 13.61
CA ALA A 88 -2.68 14.59 12.97
C ALA A 88 -2.45 16.06 13.36
N GLY A 89 -3.49 16.89 13.39
CA GLY A 89 -3.39 18.30 13.80
C GLY A 89 -3.05 18.48 15.29
N GLU A 90 -3.63 17.67 16.18
CA GLU A 90 -3.25 17.63 17.60
C GLU A 90 -1.77 17.27 17.78
N THR A 91 -1.29 16.28 17.00
CA THR A 91 0.13 15.90 16.98
C THR A 91 1.00 17.06 16.50
N ALA A 92 0.61 17.74 15.42
CA ALA A 92 1.35 18.86 14.86
C ALA A 92 1.52 19.98 15.89
N ARG A 93 0.45 20.35 16.60
CA ARG A 93 0.48 21.42 17.62
C ARG A 93 1.42 21.13 18.79
N LEU A 94 1.67 19.86 19.09
CA LEU A 94 2.61 19.45 20.13
C LEU A 94 4.08 19.40 19.65
N GLN A 95 4.32 19.37 18.34
CA GLN A 95 5.68 19.33 17.80
C GLN A 95 6.34 20.71 17.84
N PRO A 96 7.67 20.80 18.01
CA PRO A 96 8.41 22.04 17.80
C PRO A 96 8.30 22.51 16.34
N VAL A 97 8.59 23.79 16.13
CA VAL A 97 8.76 24.36 14.80
C VAL A 97 9.93 23.66 14.11
N GLN A 98 9.70 23.16 12.90
CA GLN A 98 10.70 22.50 12.07
C GLN A 98 11.32 23.52 11.12
N GLU A 99 12.43 24.15 11.51
CA GLU A 99 13.06 25.23 10.73
C GLU A 99 13.48 24.81 9.31
N TRP A 100 13.75 23.51 9.10
CA TRP A 100 14.09 22.94 7.80
C TRP A 100 12.89 22.78 6.86
N PHE A 101 11.65 22.85 7.37
CA PHE A 101 10.46 22.71 6.56
C PHE A 101 10.10 24.05 5.93
N GLU A 102 10.17 24.13 4.61
CA GLU A 102 9.77 25.31 3.84
C GLU A 102 8.35 25.16 3.29
N SER A 103 8.11 24.11 2.51
CA SER A 103 6.81 23.81 1.90
C SER A 103 6.75 22.36 1.43
N LEU A 104 5.54 21.85 1.21
CA LEU A 104 5.32 20.67 0.38
C LEU A 104 5.74 20.95 -1.07
N PRO A 105 6.03 19.89 -1.85
CA PRO A 105 6.33 20.03 -3.27
C PRO A 105 5.09 20.42 -4.08
N GLU A 106 5.32 21.24 -5.11
CA GLU A 106 4.36 21.53 -6.17
C GLU A 106 4.38 20.43 -7.26
N PRO A 107 3.34 20.35 -8.11
CA PRO A 107 3.29 19.38 -9.20
C PRO A 107 4.52 19.43 -10.11
N SER A 108 5.07 18.27 -10.39
CA SER A 108 6.11 18.07 -11.40
C SER A 108 5.78 16.87 -12.29
N PRO A 109 6.30 16.81 -13.53
CA PRO A 109 6.05 15.68 -14.42
C PRO A 109 6.41 14.36 -13.75
N THR A 110 5.42 13.51 -13.55
CA THR A 110 5.57 12.19 -12.93
C THR A 110 5.21 11.13 -13.98
N PRO A 111 6.16 10.72 -14.84
CA PRO A 111 5.86 9.76 -15.89
C PRO A 111 5.51 8.39 -15.27
N PRO A 112 4.56 7.65 -15.86
CA PRO A 112 4.23 6.32 -15.39
C PRO A 112 5.42 5.38 -15.53
N ARG A 113 5.58 4.46 -14.57
CA ARG A 113 6.59 3.41 -14.63
C ARG A 113 6.13 2.27 -15.53
N GLU A 114 6.88 2.03 -16.61
CA GLU A 114 6.66 0.87 -17.46
C GLU A 114 6.99 -0.43 -16.71
N GLY A 115 6.18 -1.47 -16.93
CA GLY A 115 6.42 -2.80 -16.35
C GLY A 115 6.10 -2.96 -14.86
N ALA A 116 5.56 -1.93 -14.18
CA ALA A 116 5.15 -2.04 -12.78
C ALA A 116 3.95 -2.98 -12.58
N TRP A 117 3.11 -3.13 -13.61
CA TRP A 117 1.89 -3.93 -13.56
C TRP A 117 1.93 -5.11 -14.53
N ALA A 118 1.77 -6.32 -14.01
CA ALA A 118 1.54 -7.53 -14.76
C ALA A 118 0.16 -8.10 -14.40
N ARG A 119 -0.75 -8.12 -15.38
CA ARG A 119 -2.12 -8.62 -15.20
C ARG A 119 -2.15 -10.06 -14.66
N SER A 120 -1.27 -10.92 -15.19
CA SER A 120 -1.14 -12.32 -14.76
C SER A 120 -0.75 -12.47 -13.29
N THR A 121 -0.10 -11.47 -12.69
CA THR A 121 0.30 -11.47 -11.29
C THR A 121 -0.77 -10.84 -10.41
N ALA A 122 -1.33 -9.70 -10.84
CA ALA A 122 -2.36 -8.99 -10.09
C ALA A 122 -3.68 -9.77 -9.98
N GLU A 123 -4.06 -10.48 -11.05
CA GLU A 123 -5.30 -11.26 -11.13
C GLU A 123 -5.05 -12.77 -10.94
N ALA A 124 -3.91 -13.15 -10.35
CA ALA A 124 -3.55 -14.55 -10.15
C ALA A 124 -4.56 -15.27 -9.25
N ASP A 125 -5.12 -16.37 -9.76
CA ASP A 125 -6.04 -17.20 -9.00
C ASP A 125 -5.32 -18.09 -7.96
N PRO A 126 -6.06 -18.69 -7.01
CA PRO A 126 -5.49 -19.63 -6.05
C PRO A 126 -4.81 -20.85 -6.68
N ASP A 127 -5.26 -21.31 -7.83
CA ASP A 127 -4.74 -22.52 -8.49
C ASP A 127 -3.32 -22.28 -9.01
N LEU A 128 -3.03 -21.10 -9.58
CA LEU A 128 -1.68 -20.72 -10.00
C LEU A 128 -0.67 -20.78 -8.84
N ARG A 129 -1.08 -20.31 -7.65
CA ARG A 129 -0.21 -20.37 -6.45
C ARG A 129 -0.03 -21.79 -5.95
N ALA A 130 -1.10 -22.59 -5.96
CA ALA A 130 -1.06 -23.99 -5.57
C ALA A 130 -0.17 -24.82 -6.51
N ASP A 131 -0.28 -24.62 -7.84
CA ASP A 131 0.54 -25.27 -8.85
C ASP A 131 2.02 -24.90 -8.71
N ALA A 132 2.32 -23.62 -8.47
CA ALA A 132 3.68 -23.16 -8.20
C ALA A 132 4.25 -23.80 -6.92
N ALA A 133 3.46 -23.89 -5.84
CA ALA A 133 3.87 -24.58 -4.62
C ALA A 133 4.10 -26.08 -4.85
N ALA A 134 3.21 -26.75 -5.60
CA ALA A 134 3.32 -28.15 -5.95
C ALA A 134 4.58 -28.44 -6.77
N ALA A 135 4.94 -27.57 -7.71
CA ALA A 135 6.16 -27.68 -8.49
C ALA A 135 7.42 -27.61 -7.61
N VAL A 136 7.45 -26.70 -6.63
CA VAL A 136 8.57 -26.59 -5.67
C VAL A 136 8.67 -27.84 -4.79
N ILE A 137 7.53 -28.33 -4.29
CA ILE A 137 7.45 -29.55 -3.47
C ILE A 137 7.97 -30.76 -4.27
N ALA A 138 7.52 -30.93 -5.52
CA ALA A 138 7.95 -32.02 -6.38
C ALA A 138 9.47 -31.97 -6.65
N ALA A 139 10.02 -30.77 -6.86
CA ALA A 139 11.46 -30.59 -7.02
C ALA A 139 12.24 -31.02 -5.76
N ALA A 140 11.78 -30.66 -4.55
CA ALA A 140 12.43 -31.08 -3.31
C ALA A 140 12.34 -32.59 -3.08
N GLN A 141 11.17 -33.19 -3.33
CA GLN A 141 10.97 -34.63 -3.21
C GLN A 141 11.90 -35.43 -4.15
N SER A 142 12.16 -34.91 -5.36
CA SER A 142 13.04 -35.58 -6.33
C SER A 142 14.51 -35.72 -5.85
N VAL A 143 14.92 -34.90 -4.89
CA VAL A 143 16.27 -34.92 -4.29
C VAL A 143 16.26 -35.41 -2.84
N GLY A 144 15.14 -35.96 -2.36
CA GLY A 144 15.00 -36.47 -0.99
C GLY A 144 14.91 -35.39 0.10
N ALA A 145 14.68 -34.13 -0.28
CA ALA A 145 14.58 -33.01 0.66
C ALA A 145 13.13 -32.72 1.08
N ARG A 146 12.99 -31.97 2.17
CA ARG A 146 11.75 -31.35 2.63
C ARG A 146 11.75 -29.87 2.29
N ALA A 147 10.68 -29.39 1.68
CA ALA A 147 10.47 -27.99 1.34
C ALA A 147 9.57 -27.28 2.36
N PHE A 148 9.91 -26.03 2.63
CA PHE A 148 9.14 -25.06 3.40
C PHE A 148 9.11 -23.76 2.62
N GLY A 149 8.00 -23.04 2.64
CA GLY A 149 7.93 -21.83 1.87
C GLY A 149 6.54 -21.25 1.68
N LEU A 150 6.48 -20.30 0.76
CA LEU A 150 5.25 -19.68 0.30
C LEU A 150 5.34 -19.30 -1.17
N VAL A 151 4.17 -19.21 -1.78
CA VAL A 151 3.92 -18.51 -3.03
C VAL A 151 2.94 -17.39 -2.74
N GLU A 152 3.26 -16.17 -3.12
CA GLU A 152 2.44 -14.98 -2.92
C GLU A 152 2.28 -14.22 -4.24
N THR A 153 1.08 -13.71 -4.47
CA THR A 153 0.77 -12.81 -5.57
C THR A 153 -0.14 -11.69 -5.07
N GLY A 154 -0.02 -10.51 -5.63
CA GLY A 154 -0.86 -9.39 -5.24
C GLY A 154 -0.67 -8.16 -6.12
N ALA A 155 -1.40 -7.13 -5.76
CA ALA A 155 -1.41 -5.83 -6.39
C ALA A 155 -1.60 -4.74 -5.35
N GLU A 156 -0.98 -3.59 -5.58
CA GLU A 156 -1.21 -2.40 -4.76
C GLU A 156 -1.24 -1.15 -5.61
N THR A 157 -2.01 -0.17 -5.17
CA THR A 157 -2.04 1.19 -5.71
C THR A 157 -1.63 2.16 -4.62
N THR A 158 -0.62 2.98 -4.91
CA THR A 158 -0.24 4.11 -4.06
C THR A 158 -0.79 5.39 -4.68
N SER A 159 -1.60 6.13 -3.91
CA SER A 159 -2.13 7.43 -4.28
C SER A 159 -1.51 8.50 -3.38
N VAL A 160 -0.99 9.58 -3.96
CA VAL A 160 -0.41 10.71 -3.23
C VAL A 160 -1.16 11.96 -3.64
N VAL A 161 -1.77 12.63 -2.67
CA VAL A 161 -2.46 13.91 -2.87
C VAL A 161 -1.94 14.93 -1.88
N ASN A 162 -1.69 16.16 -2.32
CA ASN A 162 -1.35 17.26 -1.41
C ASN A 162 -2.11 18.55 -1.70
N SER A 163 -2.08 19.47 -0.75
CA SER A 163 -2.77 20.76 -0.83
C SER A 163 -2.20 21.73 -1.87
N LEU A 164 -1.06 21.43 -2.49
CA LEU A 164 -0.42 22.24 -3.53
C LEU A 164 -0.69 21.72 -4.95
N GLY A 165 -1.56 20.71 -5.09
CA GLY A 165 -2.05 20.23 -6.38
C GLY A 165 -1.41 18.94 -6.88
N ILE A 166 -0.57 18.28 -6.09
CA ILE A 166 -0.18 16.90 -6.40
C ILE A 166 -1.42 16.01 -6.25
N ASP A 167 -1.73 15.25 -7.30
CA ASP A 167 -2.72 14.17 -7.33
C ASP A 167 -2.18 13.13 -8.33
N VAL A 168 -1.48 12.13 -7.79
CA VAL A 168 -0.78 11.11 -8.59
C VAL A 168 -1.05 9.75 -7.99
N SER A 169 -1.29 8.75 -8.85
CA SER A 169 -1.45 7.36 -8.45
C SER A 169 -0.60 6.44 -9.32
N GLU A 170 -0.03 5.40 -8.70
CA GLU A 170 0.71 4.33 -9.39
C GLU A 170 0.23 2.97 -8.86
N SER A 171 -0.08 2.05 -9.78
CA SER A 171 -0.42 0.67 -9.45
C SER A 171 0.73 -0.26 -9.83
N ARG A 172 1.03 -1.23 -8.96
CA ARG A 172 2.02 -2.27 -9.22
C ARG A 172 1.51 -3.65 -8.80
N SER A 173 2.02 -4.68 -9.45
CA SER A 173 1.79 -6.08 -9.07
C SER A 173 3.05 -6.68 -8.47
N ARG A 174 2.90 -7.59 -7.50
CA ARG A 174 4.01 -8.31 -6.86
C ARG A 174 3.76 -9.80 -6.91
N GLY A 175 4.80 -10.57 -7.21
CA GLY A 175 4.82 -12.03 -7.07
C GLY A 175 6.07 -12.45 -6.32
N GLN A 176 5.96 -13.41 -5.42
CA GLN A 176 7.08 -13.93 -4.64
C GLN A 176 6.95 -15.44 -4.46
N VAL A 177 8.06 -16.15 -4.69
CA VAL A 177 8.25 -17.53 -4.24
C VAL A 177 9.42 -17.52 -3.28
N LEU A 178 9.19 -18.00 -2.06
CA LEU A 178 10.24 -18.16 -1.07
C LEU A 178 10.28 -19.63 -0.67
N THR A 179 11.46 -20.27 -0.73
CA THR A 179 11.62 -21.64 -0.27
C THR A 179 12.91 -21.87 0.49
N VAL A 180 12.83 -22.78 1.46
CA VAL A 180 13.96 -23.41 2.15
C VAL A 180 13.83 -24.91 1.98
N MET A 181 14.91 -25.58 1.56
CA MET A 181 14.97 -27.03 1.45
C MET A 181 15.95 -27.60 2.48
N MET A 182 15.55 -28.68 3.15
CA MET A 182 16.38 -29.40 4.12
C MET A 182 16.44 -30.88 3.75
N GLY A 183 17.66 -31.44 3.69
CA GLY A 183 17.93 -32.87 3.45
C GLY A 183 18.22 -33.63 4.74
#